data_AF-A0A839TM20-F1
#
_entry.id   AF-A0A839TM20-F1
#
_cell.length_a   1.000
_cell.length_b   1.000
_cell.length_c   1.000
_cell.angle_alpha   90.00
_cell.angle_beta   90.00
_cell.angle_gamma   90.00
#
_symmetry.space_group_name_H-M   'P 1'
#
loop_
_entity.id
_entity.type
_entity.pdbx_description
1 polymer ?
#
loop_
_entity_poly.entity_id
_entity_poly.type
_entity_poly.pdbx_seq_one_letter_code
_entity_poly.pdbx_strand_id
1 'polypeptide(L)'
;MIEINHLRLSFGSNEVLKGINLSIEKGQVTVIIGPSGSGKTTLLRCINLLEIPTEGSLRIGDSALSFRGGSKPGRGDTSCFSAENRHGFSIV
;
A
#
# COMPACT_ATOMS: atom_id res chain seq x y z
N MET A 1 -6.30 0.76 11.75
CA MET A 1 -4.83 0.73 11.70
C MET A 1 -4.44 0.35 10.27
N ILE A 2 -3.42 1.00 9.70
CA ILE A 2 -2.80 0.60 8.43
C ILE A 2 -1.41 0.06 8.76
N GLU A 3 -1.08 -1.11 8.25
CA GLU A 3 0.26 -1.70 8.41
C GLU A 3 0.81 -2.14 7.05
N ILE A 4 2.04 -1.76 6.79
CA ILE A 4 2.80 -2.05 5.58
C ILE A 4 4.06 -2.78 6.02
N ASN A 5 4.30 -3.97 5.50
CA ASN A 5 5.50 -4.74 5.78
C ASN A 5 6.23 -5.11 4.49
N HIS A 6 7.49 -4.71 4.39
CA HIS A 6 8.42 -5.02 3.31
C HIS A 6 7.84 -4.73 1.91
N LEU A 7 7.09 -3.64 1.77
CA LEU A 7 6.43 -3.32 0.51
C LEU A 7 7.44 -2.93 -0.57
N ARG A 8 7.47 -3.71 -1.64
CA ARG A 8 8.33 -3.46 -2.80
C ARG A 8 7.50 -3.27 -4.05
N LEU A 9 8.00 -2.42 -4.93
CA LEU A 9 7.44 -2.23 -6.25
C LEU A 9 8.56 -1.86 -7.22
N SER A 10 8.64 -2.63 -8.30
CA SER A 10 9.55 -2.40 -9.40
C SER A 10 8.79 -2.29 -10.72
N PHE A 11 9.17 -1.32 -11.54
CA PHE A 11 8.73 -1.22 -12.93
C PHE A 11 9.89 -1.65 -13.84
N GLY A 12 9.81 -2.87 -14.37
CA GLY A 12 10.94 -3.48 -15.08
C GLY A 12 12.16 -3.62 -14.17
N SER A 13 13.27 -3.01 -14.55
CA SER A 13 14.52 -2.99 -13.76
C SER A 13 14.59 -1.88 -12.70
N ASN A 14 13.63 -0.95 -12.68
CA ASN A 14 13.65 0.19 -11.77
C ASN A 14 12.84 -0.09 -10.49
N GLU A 15 13.52 -0.25 -9.36
CA GLU A 15 12.88 -0.43 -8.04
C GLU A 15 12.49 0.94 -7.45
N VAL A 16 11.17 1.21 -7.43
CA VAL A 16 10.60 2.48 -6.94
C VAL A 16 10.35 2.45 -5.44
N LEU A 17 9.80 1.34 -4.92
CA LEU A 17 9.62 1.12 -3.49
C LEU A 17 10.56 -0.01 -3.06
N LYS A 18 11.45 0.29 -2.10
CA LYS A 18 12.58 -0.57 -1.71
C LYS A 18 12.40 -1.22 -0.35
N GLY A 19 11.23 -1.83 -0.11
CA GLY A 19 10.93 -2.52 1.15
C GLY A 19 10.51 -1.55 2.26
N ILE A 20 9.40 -0.86 2.03
CA ILE A 20 8.85 0.11 2.98
C ILE A 20 8.12 -0.61 4.11
N ASN A 21 8.40 -0.20 5.35
CA ASN A 21 7.66 -0.60 6.55
C ASN A 21 6.99 0.63 7.16
N LEU A 22 5.69 0.56 7.45
CA LEU A 22 4.92 1.68 7.98
C LEU A 22 3.76 1.16 8.83
N SER A 23 3.55 1.77 9.99
CA SER A 23 2.36 1.54 10.82
C SER A 23 1.69 2.88 11.09
N ILE A 24 0.38 2.97 10.83
CA ILE A 24 -0.44 4.16 11.08
C ILE A 24 -1.62 3.74 11.94
N GLU A 25 -1.78 4.42 13.08
CA GLU A 25 -2.90 4.14 13.97
C GLU A 25 -4.21 4.74 13.46
N LYS A 26 -5.34 4.15 13.86
CA LYS A 26 -6.66 4.68 13.48
C LYS A 26 -6.85 6.08 14.05
N GLY A 27 -7.33 7.00 13.22
CA GLY A 27 -7.59 8.39 13.62
C GLY A 27 -6.35 9.31 13.60
N GLN A 28 -5.19 8.80 13.18
CA GLN A 28 -4.01 9.64 12.96
C GLN A 28 -4.04 10.27 11.57
N VAL A 29 -3.67 11.55 11.52
CA VAL A 29 -3.34 12.25 10.27
C VAL A 29 -1.84 12.10 10.05
N THR A 30 -1.46 11.45 8.96
CA THR A 30 -0.06 11.20 8.59
C THR A 30 0.25 11.91 7.29
N VAL A 31 1.38 12.62 7.23
CA VAL A 31 1.84 13.32 6.02
C VAL A 31 3.11 12.65 5.51
N ILE A 32 3.16 12.34 4.21
CA ILE A 32 4.35 11.77 3.56
C ILE A 32 5.09 12.88 2.82
N ILE A 33 6.31 13.19 3.28
CA ILE A 33 7.18 14.21 2.68
C ILE A 33 8.42 13.59 2.04
N GLY A 34 8.99 14.28 1.05
CA GLY A 34 10.22 13.87 0.39
C GLY A 34 10.42 14.48 -1.00
N PRO A 35 11.63 14.39 -1.59
CA PRO A 35 11.95 14.95 -2.92
C PRO A 35 11.04 14.44 -4.04
N SER A 36 10.93 15.18 -5.14
CA SER A 36 10.23 14.67 -6.34
C SER A 36 10.85 13.35 -6.80
N GLY A 37 10.01 12.40 -7.24
CA GLY A 37 10.46 11.07 -7.67
C GLY A 37 10.75 10.07 -6.54
N SER A 38 10.64 10.44 -5.26
CA SER A 38 10.94 9.53 -4.13
C SER A 38 9.93 8.39 -3.90
N GLY A 39 8.92 8.23 -4.76
CA GLY A 39 7.94 7.14 -4.66
C GLY A 39 6.71 7.42 -3.78
N LYS A 40 6.48 8.65 -3.30
CA LYS A 40 5.33 8.99 -2.42
C LYS A 40 3.98 8.66 -3.06
N THR A 41 3.70 9.21 -4.24
CA THR A 41 2.46 8.95 -4.98
C THR A 41 2.32 7.46 -5.30
N THR A 42 3.43 6.78 -5.58
CA THR A 42 3.45 5.34 -5.82
C THR A 42 3.07 4.55 -4.58
N LEU A 43 3.60 4.90 -3.41
CA LEU A 43 3.21 4.30 -2.12
C LEU A 43 1.72 4.49 -1.85
N LEU A 44 1.18 5.71 -2.04
CA LEU A 44 -0.25 5.96 -1.86
C LEU A 44 -1.12 5.16 -2.83
N ARG A 45 -0.67 4.98 -4.07
CA ARG A 45 -1.36 4.13 -5.07
C ARG A 45 -1.34 2.66 -4.65
N CYS A 46 -0.25 2.17 -4.05
CA CYS A 46 -0.19 0.82 -3.50
C CYS A 46 -1.13 0.62 -2.31
N ILE A 47 -1.22 1.60 -1.39
CA ILE A 47 -2.16 1.53 -0.26
C ILE A 47 -3.61 1.47 -0.76
N ASN A 48 -3.93 2.24 -1.79
CA ASN A 48 -5.25 2.24 -2.43
C ASN A 48 -5.46 1.07 -3.42
N LEU A 49 -4.49 0.16 -3.55
CA LEU A 49 -4.47 -0.94 -4.53
C LEU A 49 -4.70 -0.50 -5.99
N LEU A 50 -4.40 0.76 -6.31
CA LEU A 50 -4.36 1.29 -7.67
C LEU A 50 -3.11 0.81 -8.42
N GLU A 51 -2.08 0.44 -7.67
CA GLU A 51 -0.86 -0.19 -8.16
C GLU A 51 -0.56 -1.43 -7.32
N ILE A 52 -0.20 -2.54 -7.95
CA ILE A 52 -0.03 -3.83 -7.27
C ILE A 52 1.45 -3.98 -6.86
N PRO A 53 1.78 -4.05 -5.57
CA PRO A 53 3.15 -4.30 -5.11
C PRO A 53 3.70 -5.59 -5.71
N THR A 54 4.99 -5.62 -6.01
CA THR A 54 5.66 -6.85 -6.45
C THR A 54 5.82 -7.83 -5.29
N GLU A 55 6.10 -7.31 -4.09
CA GLU A 55 6.29 -8.08 -2.86
C GLU A 55 5.85 -7.29 -1.62
N GLY A 56 5.65 -8.01 -0.52
CA GLY A 56 5.33 -7.45 0.80
C GLY A 56 3.91 -7.74 1.23
N SER A 57 3.44 -7.08 2.28
CA SER A 57 2.06 -7.19 2.74
C SER A 57 1.50 -5.85 3.16
N LEU A 58 0.19 -5.71 2.97
CA LEU A 58 -0.58 -4.53 3.35
C LEU A 58 -1.79 -4.98 4.18
N ARG A 59 -1.98 -4.38 5.35
CA ARG A 59 -3.14 -4.58 6.21
C ARG A 59 -3.86 -3.26 6.45
N ILE A 60 -5.17 -3.25 6.28
CA ILE A 60 -6.05 -2.13 6.63
C ILE A 60 -7.17 -2.69 7.49
N GLY A 61 -7.23 -2.26 8.75
CA GLY A 61 -8.18 -2.83 9.72
C GLY A 61 -7.95 -4.34 9.87
N ASP A 62 -9.00 -5.12 9.68
CA ASP A 62 -8.98 -6.57 9.75
C ASP A 62 -8.65 -7.25 8.41
N SER A 63 -8.60 -6.48 7.32
CA SER A 63 -8.28 -6.99 5.98
C SER A 63 -6.77 -6.96 5.74
N ALA A 64 -6.19 -8.10 5.33
CA ALA A 64 -4.78 -8.22 5.01
C ALA A 64 -4.56 -8.84 3.63
N LEU A 65 -3.62 -8.30 2.88
CA LEU A 65 -3.17 -8.79 1.58
C LEU A 65 -1.67 -9.03 1.59
N SER A 66 -1.26 -10.16 1.04
CA SER A 66 0.15 -10.50 0.83
C SER A 66 0.44 -10.59 -0.66
N PHE A 67 1.53 -9.98 -1.09
CA PHE A 67 1.98 -9.93 -2.47
C PHE A 67 3.27 -10.74 -2.60
N ARG A 68 3.27 -11.68 -3.57
CA ARG A 68 4.46 -12.44 -3.96
C ARG A 68 4.48 -12.55 -5.48
N GLY A 69 5.45 -11.93 -6.13
CA GLY A 69 5.67 -12.05 -7.57
C GLY A 69 4.75 -11.21 -8.45
N GLY A 70 4.19 -10.09 -7.94
CA GLY A 70 3.41 -9.13 -8.74
C GLY A 70 2.08 -9.65 -9.30
N SER A 71 1.65 -10.86 -8.93
CA SER A 71 0.35 -11.40 -9.32
C SER A 71 -0.78 -10.62 -8.64
N LYS A 72 -1.77 -10.17 -9.43
CA LYS A 72 -2.95 -9.49 -8.90
C LYS A 72 -3.67 -10.39 -7.88
N PRO A 73 -4.04 -9.89 -6.68
CA PRO A 73 -4.94 -10.59 -5.78
C PRO A 73 -6.25 -10.96 -6.49
N GLY A 74 -6.93 -12.01 -5.99
CA GLY A 74 -8.24 -12.39 -6.50
C GLY A 74 -9.20 -11.20 -6.43
N ARG A 75 -10.06 -11.04 -7.45
CA ARG A 75 -10.94 -9.87 -7.60
C ARG A 75 -11.83 -9.63 -6.36
N GLY A 76 -12.18 -10.69 -5.63
CA GLY A 76 -12.95 -10.63 -4.37
C GLY A 76 -12.17 -10.08 -3.17
N ASP A 77 -10.85 -10.28 -3.14
CA ASP A 77 -9.98 -9.81 -2.04
C ASP A 77 -9.78 -8.29 -2.15
N THR A 78 -9.55 -7.79 -3.38
CA THR A 78 -9.43 -6.36 -3.67
C THR A 78 -10.71 -5.56 -3.41
N SER A 79 -11.89 -6.14 -3.62
CA SER A 79 -13.16 -5.44 -3.40
C SER A 79 -13.47 -5.25 -1.91
N CYS A 80 -13.19 -6.26 -1.08
CA CYS A 80 -13.34 -6.15 0.37
C CYS A 80 -12.35 -5.13 0.94
N PHE A 81 -11.12 -5.18 0.45
CA PHE A 81 -10.07 -4.25 0.86
C PHE A 81 -10.37 -2.79 0.49
N SER A 82 -10.93 -2.56 -0.71
CA SER A 82 -11.33 -1.22 -1.14
C SER A 82 -12.49 -0.66 -0.33
N ALA A 83 -13.40 -1.51 0.16
CA ALA A 83 -14.50 -1.11 1.03
C ALA A 83 -13.97 -0.64 2.40
N GLU A 84 -13.03 -1.39 2.98
CA GLU A 84 -12.41 -1.06 4.28
C GLU A 84 -11.69 0.29 4.24
N ASN A 85 -11.02 0.58 3.12
CA ASN A 85 -10.26 1.81 2.94
C ASN A 85 -11.16 3.06 2.78
N ARG A 86 -12.46 2.92 2.45
CA ARG A 86 -13.39 4.05 2.32
C ARG A 86 -13.90 4.61 3.65
N HIS A 87 -13.77 3.87 4.75
CA HIS A 87 -14.53 4.16 5.98
C HIS A 87 -13.74 4.84 7.12
N GLY A 88 -12.52 5.35 6.90
CA GLY A 88 -11.86 6.09 7.99
C GLY A 88 -10.45 6.63 7.79
N PHE A 89 -9.84 6.47 6.62
CA PHE A 89 -8.50 6.99 6.36
C PHE A 89 -8.54 7.99 5.21
N SER A 90 -8.59 9.28 5.56
CA SER A 90 -8.38 10.34 4.58
C SER A 90 -6.88 10.52 4.38
N ILE A 91 -6.34 9.84 3.37
CA ILE A 91 -4.96 10.00 2.94
C ILE A 91 -4.92 11.23 2.02
N VAL A 92 -4.43 12.35 2.53
CA VAL A 92 -4.22 13.61 1.79
C VAL A 92 -2.76 13.78 1.38
#